data_AF-A0A7J6SJZ9-F1
#
_entry.id   AF-A0A7J6SJZ9-F1
#
_cell.length_a   1.000
_cell.length_b   1.000
_cell.length_c   1.000
_cell.angle_alpha   90.00
_cell.angle_beta   90.00
_cell.angle_gamma   90.00
#
_symmetry.space_group_name_H-M   'P 1'
#
loop_
_entity.id
_entity.type
_entity.pdbx_description
1 polymer ?
#
loop_
_entity_poly.entity_id
_entity_poly.type
_entity_poly.pdbx_seq_one_letter_code
_entity_poly.pdbx_strand_id
1 'polypeptide(L)'
;MPTRYLSLAPLAALGAAGAVLYAIRASKKDESVEAREPTVARIDQLIVYPIKSAAGVQVDHSEVTWKGLKHDRSYCIVVPVEESQQGARGEYRALSQAKTPRMSLIHPSLPSSEGITLSFMEDVEQPSTIHVPLLTDSRRITIVLWGNTAMGIDWGDPVAEWLSGHLRIPGTRLLKSVDDEELTRSLAVAQDSAEAHGLDFH
;
A
#
# COMPACT_ATOMS: atom_id res chain seq x y z
N MET A 1 -22.24 -93.82 -33.44
CA MET A 1 -21.25 -93.58 -32.37
C MET A 1 -19.89 -93.33 -33.02
N PRO A 2 -19.00 -92.46 -32.50
CA PRO A 2 -18.99 -91.96 -31.13
C PRO A 2 -18.82 -90.43 -30.96
N THR A 3 -19.09 -90.03 -29.71
CA THR A 3 -18.58 -88.92 -28.88
C THR A 3 -18.89 -87.44 -29.15
N ARG A 4 -19.65 -86.90 -28.19
CA ARG A 4 -19.94 -85.51 -27.82
C ARG A 4 -18.69 -84.67 -27.55
N TYR A 5 -18.79 -83.34 -27.70
CA TYR A 5 -18.46 -82.38 -26.64
C TYR A 5 -19.29 -81.09 -26.83
N LEU A 6 -20.19 -80.83 -25.87
CA LEU A 6 -20.70 -79.49 -25.60
C LEU A 6 -19.55 -78.67 -25.03
N SER A 7 -19.26 -77.50 -25.61
CA SER A 7 -18.47 -76.46 -24.97
C SER A 7 -19.41 -75.30 -24.63
N LEU A 8 -19.78 -75.23 -23.36
CA LEU A 8 -20.19 -73.98 -22.70
C LEU A 8 -18.90 -73.26 -22.27
N ALA A 9 -18.72 -72.02 -22.70
CA ALA A 9 -17.78 -71.06 -22.12
C ALA A 9 -18.21 -69.62 -22.54
N PRO A 10 -17.90 -68.56 -21.78
CA PRO A 10 -18.90 -67.94 -20.91
C PRO A 10 -19.24 -66.48 -21.30
N LEU A 11 -20.47 -66.07 -20.98
CA LEU A 11 -20.83 -64.67 -20.75
C LEU A 11 -19.93 -64.09 -19.64
N ALA A 12 -18.85 -63.41 -19.99
CA ALA A 12 -18.03 -62.69 -19.00
C ALA A 12 -17.31 -61.44 -19.57
N ALA A 13 -17.87 -60.79 -20.59
CA ALA A 13 -17.24 -59.60 -21.19
C ALA A 13 -18.03 -58.28 -20.99
N LEU A 14 -19.26 -58.31 -20.48
CA LEU A 14 -20.10 -57.11 -20.34
C LEU A 14 -19.91 -56.35 -19.01
N GLY A 15 -19.47 -57.02 -17.95
CA GLY A 15 -19.31 -56.40 -16.62
C GLY A 15 -18.15 -55.41 -16.53
N ALA A 16 -17.01 -55.73 -17.16
CA ALA A 16 -15.80 -54.90 -17.09
C ALA A 16 -15.97 -53.56 -17.82
N ALA A 17 -16.60 -53.56 -19.00
CA ALA A 17 -16.86 -52.33 -19.74
C ALA A 17 -17.83 -51.39 -18.99
N GLY A 18 -18.86 -51.96 -18.36
CA GLY A 18 -19.80 -51.21 -17.52
C GLY A 18 -19.13 -50.58 -16.29
N ALA A 19 -18.24 -51.31 -15.62
CA ALA A 19 -17.48 -50.82 -14.48
C ALA A 19 -16.49 -49.72 -14.86
N VAL A 20 -15.80 -49.86 -16.00
CA VAL A 20 -14.89 -48.84 -16.53
C VAL A 20 -15.64 -47.57 -16.94
N LEU A 21 -16.78 -47.70 -17.64
CA LEU A 21 -17.63 -46.55 -17.98
C LEU A 21 -18.21 -45.90 -16.72
N TYR A 22 -18.61 -46.68 -15.71
CA TYR A 22 -19.06 -46.16 -14.42
C TYR A 22 -17.93 -45.42 -13.69
N ALA A 23 -16.72 -45.96 -13.66
CA ALA A 23 -15.56 -45.32 -13.04
C ALA A 23 -15.13 -44.04 -13.76
N ILE A 24 -15.14 -44.01 -15.10
CA ILE A 24 -14.88 -42.80 -15.90
C ILE A 24 -15.98 -41.75 -15.66
N ARG A 25 -17.24 -42.17 -15.54
CA ARG A 25 -18.38 -41.26 -15.29
C ARG A 25 -18.41 -40.77 -13.84
N ALA A 26 -18.00 -41.59 -12.88
CA ALA A 26 -17.84 -41.24 -11.48
C ALA A 26 -16.63 -40.32 -11.27
N SER A 27 -15.52 -40.55 -11.99
CA SER A 27 -14.34 -39.69 -11.98
C SER A 27 -14.60 -38.33 -12.64
N LYS A 28 -15.45 -38.27 -13.68
CA LYS A 28 -15.95 -36.98 -14.23
C LYS A 28 -16.98 -36.27 -13.35
N LYS A 29 -17.53 -36.94 -12.33
CA LYS A 29 -18.49 -36.34 -11.38
C LYS A 29 -17.80 -35.58 -10.25
N ASP A 30 -16.48 -35.77 -10.10
CA ASP A 30 -15.65 -35.13 -9.07
C ASP A 30 -14.79 -33.96 -9.62
N GLU A 31 -14.99 -33.57 -10.88
CA GLU A 31 -14.77 -32.17 -11.28
C GLU A 31 -15.99 -31.35 -10.82
N SER A 32 -16.23 -31.34 -9.51
CA SER A 32 -16.92 -30.22 -8.90
C SER A 32 -16.01 -29.02 -9.10
N VAL A 33 -16.21 -28.31 -10.22
CA VAL A 33 -15.93 -26.88 -10.29
C VAL A 33 -16.72 -26.31 -9.11
N GLU A 34 -16.03 -26.15 -7.99
CA GLU A 34 -16.55 -25.52 -6.78
C GLU A 34 -17.23 -24.25 -7.26
N ALA A 35 -18.55 -24.22 -7.21
CA ALA A 35 -19.34 -23.18 -7.82
C ALA A 35 -18.92 -21.89 -7.14
N ARG A 36 -18.02 -21.13 -7.77
CA ARG A 36 -17.56 -19.84 -7.27
C ARG A 36 -18.82 -19.07 -6.91
N GLU A 37 -18.91 -18.67 -5.66
CA GLU A 37 -20.04 -17.88 -5.21
C GLU A 37 -20.29 -16.74 -6.20
N PRO A 38 -21.56 -16.42 -6.49
CA PRO A 38 -21.89 -15.46 -7.53
C PRO A 38 -21.11 -14.18 -7.27
N THR A 39 -20.38 -13.69 -8.29
CA THR A 39 -19.64 -12.44 -8.18
C THR A 39 -20.62 -11.30 -7.91
N VAL A 40 -20.63 -10.79 -6.68
CA VAL A 40 -21.56 -9.73 -6.25
C VAL A 40 -21.07 -8.32 -6.57
N ALA A 41 -19.77 -8.15 -6.84
CA ALA A 41 -19.15 -6.88 -7.18
C ALA A 41 -17.86 -7.08 -8.00
N ARG A 42 -17.50 -6.04 -8.76
CA ARG A 42 -16.22 -5.93 -9.47
C ARG A 42 -15.58 -4.58 -9.11
N ILE A 43 -14.29 -4.59 -8.82
CA ILE A 43 -13.51 -3.37 -8.63
C ILE A 43 -13.36 -2.68 -9.99
N ASP A 44 -13.88 -1.46 -10.11
CA ASP A 44 -13.72 -0.64 -11.31
C ASP A 44 -12.41 0.15 -11.28
N GLN A 45 -12.06 0.72 -10.13
CA GLN A 45 -10.83 1.48 -9.92
C GLN A 45 -10.24 1.17 -8.55
N LEU A 46 -8.91 1.18 -8.48
CA LEU A 46 -8.15 1.11 -7.24
C LEU A 46 -7.33 2.39 -7.11
N ILE A 47 -7.49 3.09 -6.00
CA ILE A 47 -6.86 4.39 -5.75
C ILE A 47 -6.14 4.34 -4.41
N VAL A 48 -4.86 4.69 -4.42
CA VAL A 48 -4.03 4.84 -3.22
C VAL A 48 -3.85 6.32 -2.93
N TYR A 49 -3.85 6.72 -1.66
CA TYR A 49 -3.61 8.10 -1.24
C TYR A 49 -2.31 8.17 -0.44
N PRO A 50 -1.12 8.26 -1.09
CA PRO A 50 0.16 8.28 -0.39
C PRO A 50 0.24 9.36 0.70
N ILE A 51 -0.34 10.53 0.42
CA ILE A 51 -0.43 11.66 1.35
C ILE A 51 -1.86 11.85 1.83
N LYS A 52 -2.04 11.91 3.15
CA LYS A 52 -3.32 12.24 3.78
C LYS A 52 -3.91 13.54 3.21
N SER A 53 -5.12 13.44 2.66
CA SER A 53 -5.93 14.56 2.14
C SER A 53 -5.41 15.24 0.86
N ALA A 54 -4.44 14.63 0.16
CA ALA A 54 -3.98 15.06 -1.16
C ALA A 54 -4.70 14.27 -2.28
N ALA A 55 -4.30 14.48 -3.54
CA ALA A 55 -4.82 13.68 -4.65
C ALA A 55 -4.43 12.20 -4.53
N GLY A 56 -5.29 11.32 -5.04
CA GLY A 56 -5.04 9.89 -5.12
C GLY A 56 -4.30 9.50 -6.38
N VAL A 57 -3.62 8.36 -6.33
CA VAL A 57 -2.93 7.71 -7.45
C VAL A 57 -3.72 6.47 -7.83
N GLN A 58 -4.23 6.44 -9.06
CA GLN A 58 -4.89 5.25 -9.59
C GLN A 58 -3.83 4.17 -9.90
N VAL A 59 -4.13 2.93 -9.51
CA VAL A 59 -3.23 1.78 -9.69
C VAL A 59 -4.01 0.59 -10.25
N ASP A 60 -3.33 -0.30 -10.97
CA ASP A 60 -3.95 -1.53 -11.49
C ASP A 60 -4.02 -2.64 -10.43
N HIS A 61 -3.08 -2.62 -9.47
CA HIS A 61 -3.00 -3.56 -8.38
C HIS A 61 -2.33 -2.91 -7.16
N SER A 62 -2.58 -3.46 -5.97
CA SER A 62 -1.87 -3.10 -4.75
C SER A 62 -1.86 -4.28 -3.78
N GLU A 63 -0.79 -4.39 -3.01
CA GLU A 63 -0.69 -5.36 -1.92
C GLU A 63 -1.60 -4.92 -0.77
N VAL A 64 -2.39 -5.86 -0.23
CA VAL A 64 -3.19 -5.63 0.97
C VAL A 64 -2.36 -6.02 2.18
N THR A 65 -2.07 -5.02 3.02
CA THR A 65 -1.35 -5.19 4.29
C THR A 65 -2.34 -5.13 5.45
N TRP A 66 -1.87 -5.41 6.67
CA TRP A 66 -2.67 -5.24 7.88
C TRP A 66 -3.10 -3.78 8.14
N LYS A 67 -2.45 -2.80 7.51
CA LYS A 67 -2.81 -1.37 7.56
C LYS A 67 -3.74 -0.91 6.43
N GLY A 68 -4.04 -1.79 5.47
CA GLY A 68 -4.73 -1.45 4.23
C GLY A 68 -3.83 -1.57 3.01
N LEU A 69 -4.18 -0.86 1.93
CA LEU A 69 -3.40 -0.90 0.69
C LEU A 69 -1.98 -0.39 0.93
N LYS A 70 -0.99 -1.05 0.33
CA LYS A 70 0.41 -0.63 0.41
C LYS A 70 0.55 0.83 -0.02
N HIS A 71 1.37 1.56 0.72
CA HIS A 71 1.62 3.01 0.60
C HIS A 71 0.45 3.94 0.97
N ASP A 72 -0.75 3.44 1.25
CA ASP A 72 -1.89 4.29 1.59
C ASP A 72 -1.65 5.05 2.89
N ARG A 73 -1.82 6.38 2.83
CA ARG A 73 -1.67 7.35 3.92
C ARG A 73 -0.35 7.21 4.70
N SER A 74 0.70 6.82 4.00
CA SER A 74 2.03 6.65 4.56
C SER A 74 2.70 8.00 4.91
N TYR A 75 2.20 9.10 4.35
CA TYR A 75 2.63 10.49 4.61
C TYR A 75 1.47 11.38 5.10
N CYS A 76 1.81 12.45 5.81
CA CYS A 76 0.89 13.46 6.29
C CYS A 76 1.49 14.86 6.18
N ILE A 77 0.71 15.82 5.68
CA ILE A 77 1.07 17.24 5.74
C ILE A 77 0.60 17.81 7.07
N VAL A 78 1.47 18.57 7.74
CA VAL A 78 1.24 19.11 9.09
C VAL A 78 1.57 20.59 9.14
N VAL A 79 0.95 21.31 10.07
CA VAL A 79 1.16 22.75 10.28
C VAL A 79 1.40 23.02 11.76
N PRO A 80 2.13 24.09 12.12
CA PRO A 80 2.40 24.41 13.52
C PRO A 80 1.09 24.58 14.30
N VAL A 81 1.09 24.16 15.56
CA VAL A 81 -0.01 24.49 16.47
C VAL A 81 0.14 25.95 16.89
N GLU A 82 -0.92 26.74 16.74
CA GLU A 82 -0.94 28.13 17.20
C GLU A 82 -0.81 28.19 18.73
N GLU A 83 -0.16 29.25 19.22
CA GLU A 83 0.10 29.44 20.65
C GLU A 83 -1.19 29.52 21.49
N SER A 84 -2.28 29.97 20.88
CA SER A 84 -3.63 29.97 21.49
C SER A 84 -4.21 28.57 21.72
N GLN A 85 -3.62 27.54 21.10
CA GLN A 85 -4.04 26.12 21.17
C GLN A 85 -3.00 25.23 21.87
N GLN A 86 -2.05 25.83 22.61
CA GLN A 86 -0.93 25.16 23.31
C GLN A 86 -1.35 24.10 24.35
N GLY A 87 -2.64 23.97 24.66
CA GLY A 87 -3.16 22.83 25.43
C GLY A 87 -3.02 21.48 24.70
N ALA A 88 -2.73 21.50 23.40
CA ALA A 88 -2.48 20.30 22.59
C ALA A 88 -1.02 19.82 22.78
N ARG A 89 -0.84 18.54 23.14
CA ARG A 89 0.49 17.93 23.37
C ARG A 89 1.27 17.64 22.08
N GLY A 90 1.56 18.64 21.25
CA GLY A 90 2.38 18.46 20.06
C GLY A 90 2.71 19.76 19.34
N GLU A 91 3.86 19.80 18.66
CA GLU A 91 4.35 20.98 17.94
C GLU A 91 3.55 21.26 16.67
N TYR A 92 2.97 20.22 16.06
CA TYR A 92 2.22 20.31 14.81
C TYR A 92 0.89 19.58 14.89
N ARG A 93 -0.05 19.99 14.02
CA ARG A 93 -1.32 19.31 13.77
C ARG A 93 -1.44 18.90 12.31
N ALA A 94 -2.12 17.78 12.07
CA ALA A 94 -2.40 17.33 10.71
C ALA A 94 -3.31 18.32 9.95
N LEU A 95 -2.98 18.60 8.70
CA LEU A 95 -3.82 19.38 7.81
C LEU A 95 -4.89 18.47 7.17
N SER A 96 -6.04 19.05 6.82
CA SER A 96 -7.16 18.32 6.22
C SER A 96 -7.72 19.10 5.03
N GLN A 97 -8.05 18.39 3.95
CA GLN A 97 -8.63 18.98 2.75
C GLN A 97 -9.94 19.74 3.02
N ALA A 98 -10.75 19.28 3.99
CA ALA A 98 -11.98 19.97 4.38
C ALA A 98 -11.75 21.41 4.88
N LYS A 99 -10.58 21.68 5.49
CA LYS A 99 -10.16 23.02 5.93
C LYS A 99 -9.25 23.70 4.92
N THR A 100 -8.57 22.93 4.07
CA THR A 100 -7.61 23.43 3.08
C THR A 100 -7.83 22.72 1.74
N PRO A 101 -8.83 23.15 0.94
CA PRO A 101 -9.15 22.50 -0.33
C PRO A 101 -7.98 22.45 -1.33
N ARG A 102 -7.03 23.41 -1.24
CA ARG A 102 -5.80 23.46 -2.05
C ARG A 102 -4.93 22.20 -1.95
N MET A 103 -5.08 21.41 -0.88
CA MET A 103 -4.38 20.12 -0.77
C MET A 103 -4.73 19.15 -1.92
N SER A 104 -5.91 19.29 -2.52
CA SER A 104 -6.32 18.47 -3.68
C SER A 104 -5.46 18.70 -4.92
N LEU A 105 -4.76 19.83 -5.02
CA LEU A 105 -3.87 20.14 -6.13
C LEU A 105 -2.48 19.49 -5.96
N ILE A 106 -2.20 18.89 -4.81
CA ILE A 106 -0.96 18.13 -4.59
C ILE A 106 -1.16 16.72 -5.12
N HIS A 107 -0.46 16.41 -6.21
CA HIS A 107 -0.45 15.13 -6.89
C HIS A 107 0.84 14.38 -6.52
N PRO A 108 0.79 13.39 -5.62
CA PRO A 108 1.94 12.55 -5.31
C PRO A 108 2.15 11.47 -6.37
N SER A 109 3.39 11.03 -6.57
CA SER A 109 3.68 9.72 -7.14
C SER A 109 3.42 8.62 -6.10
N LEU A 110 3.41 7.36 -6.53
CA LEU A 110 3.60 6.27 -5.57
C LEU A 110 5.01 6.37 -4.95
N PRO A 111 5.15 6.07 -3.65
CA PRO A 111 6.47 5.94 -3.03
C PRO A 111 7.29 4.81 -3.66
N SER A 112 8.61 4.99 -3.68
CA SER A 112 9.58 4.02 -4.19
C SER A 112 10.85 4.04 -3.33
N SER A 113 11.83 3.21 -3.66
CA SER A 113 13.16 3.24 -3.03
C SER A 113 13.86 4.59 -3.18
N GLU A 114 13.60 5.30 -4.28
CA GLU A 114 14.16 6.64 -4.53
C GLU A 114 13.42 7.74 -3.76
N GLY A 115 12.23 7.44 -3.21
CA GLY A 115 11.38 8.40 -2.53
C GLY A 115 10.07 8.66 -3.28
N ILE A 116 9.54 9.88 -3.13
CA ILE A 116 8.23 10.30 -3.66
C ILE A 116 8.36 11.65 -4.36
N THR A 117 7.67 11.81 -5.49
CA THR A 117 7.62 13.07 -6.23
C THR A 117 6.27 13.74 -6.01
N LEU A 118 6.25 15.03 -5.71
CA LEU A 118 5.03 15.82 -5.52
C LEU A 118 4.93 16.87 -6.62
N SER A 119 3.78 16.93 -7.28
CA SER A 119 3.44 17.97 -8.25
C SER A 119 2.27 18.82 -7.75
N PHE A 120 2.35 20.13 -7.92
CA PHE A 120 1.25 21.05 -7.60
C PHE A 120 0.57 21.51 -8.90
N MET A 121 -0.70 21.12 -9.06
CA MET A 121 -1.46 21.23 -10.30
C MET A 121 -2.33 22.50 -10.34
N GLU A 122 -1.78 23.66 -9.97
CA GLU A 122 -2.49 24.95 -10.12
C GLU A 122 -2.48 25.43 -11.58
N ASP A 123 -1.35 25.26 -12.26
CA ASP A 123 -1.22 25.37 -13.71
C ASP A 123 -0.92 23.97 -14.27
N VAL A 124 -1.85 23.43 -15.06
CA VAL A 124 -1.75 22.07 -15.62
C VAL A 124 -0.66 21.98 -16.68
N GLU A 125 -0.35 23.08 -17.37
CA GLU A 125 0.69 23.10 -18.42
C GLU A 125 2.10 23.15 -17.81
N GLN A 126 2.23 23.75 -16.63
CA GLN A 126 3.53 23.94 -15.96
C GLN A 126 3.44 23.62 -14.45
N PRO A 127 3.26 22.34 -14.09
CA PRO A 127 3.15 21.95 -12.69
C PRO A 127 4.49 22.16 -11.95
N SER A 128 4.44 22.83 -10.80
CA SER A 128 5.59 22.89 -9.90
C SER A 128 5.82 21.51 -9.30
N THR A 129 7.05 21.00 -9.33
CA THR A 129 7.37 19.64 -8.88
C THR A 129 8.56 19.65 -7.93
N ILE A 130 8.52 18.79 -6.91
CA ILE A 130 9.63 18.52 -6.00
C ILE A 130 9.79 17.01 -5.80
N HIS A 131 11.04 16.54 -5.86
CA HIS A 131 11.38 15.17 -5.47
C HIS A 131 11.79 15.14 -4.00
N VAL A 132 11.16 14.26 -3.24
CA VAL A 132 11.42 14.01 -1.82
C VAL A 132 12.13 12.66 -1.72
N PRO A 133 13.46 12.65 -1.54
CA PRO A 133 14.23 11.41 -1.51
C PRO A 133 13.82 10.55 -0.31
N LEU A 134 14.10 9.25 -0.30
CA LEU A 134 13.91 8.44 0.90
C LEU A 134 15.07 8.67 1.90
N LEU A 135 14.91 9.61 2.83
CA LEU A 135 15.74 9.81 4.01
C LEU A 135 15.36 8.78 5.09
N THR A 136 16.36 8.04 5.52
CA THR A 136 16.29 7.19 6.69
C THR A 136 16.64 7.99 7.96
N ASP A 137 17.60 8.92 7.90
CA ASP A 137 18.07 9.66 9.08
C ASP A 137 17.55 11.12 9.10
N SER A 138 16.37 11.33 9.68
CA SER A 138 15.80 12.68 9.81
C SER A 138 15.00 12.88 11.10
N ARG A 139 14.77 14.16 11.44
CA ARG A 139 14.15 14.59 12.69
C ARG A 139 12.78 13.96 12.87
N ARG A 140 12.53 13.38 14.05
CA ARG A 140 11.20 12.93 14.45
C ARG A 140 10.42 14.09 15.07
N ILE A 141 9.17 14.25 14.66
CA ILE A 141 8.25 15.29 15.12
C ILE A 141 7.03 14.63 15.73
N THR A 142 6.63 15.11 16.92
CA THR A 142 5.38 14.72 17.56
C THR A 142 4.24 15.60 17.05
N ILE A 143 3.16 14.97 16.60
CA ILE A 143 1.99 15.64 16.05
C ILE A 143 0.72 15.27 16.79
N VAL A 144 -0.26 16.17 16.75
CA VAL A 144 -1.61 15.91 17.22
C VAL A 144 -2.47 15.44 16.05
N LEU A 145 -2.96 14.21 16.15
CA LEU A 145 -3.86 13.58 15.19
C LEU A 145 -5.13 13.15 15.93
N TRP A 146 -6.23 13.86 15.66
CA TRP A 146 -7.56 13.55 16.22
C TRP A 146 -7.58 13.41 17.76
N GLY A 147 -6.87 14.29 18.46
CA GLY A 147 -6.81 14.29 19.93
C GLY A 147 -5.78 13.32 20.53
N ASN A 148 -5.14 12.49 19.71
CA ASN A 148 -4.02 11.64 20.10
C ASN A 148 -2.69 12.23 19.62
N THR A 149 -1.59 11.78 20.22
CA THR A 149 -0.23 12.11 19.77
C THR A 149 0.29 10.98 18.87
N ALA A 150 0.86 11.35 17.73
CA ALA A 150 1.57 10.44 16.82
C ALA A 150 2.96 11.01 16.52
N MET A 151 3.85 10.17 16.00
CA MET A 151 5.19 10.58 15.60
C MET A 151 5.36 10.41 14.08
N GLY A 152 6.07 11.34 13.46
CA GLY A 152 6.42 11.27 12.05
C GLY A 152 7.85 11.72 11.82
N ILE A 153 8.44 11.25 10.73
CA ILE A 153 9.77 11.64 10.26
C ILE A 153 9.63 12.80 9.30
N ASP A 154 10.34 13.89 9.57
CA ASP A 154 10.27 15.14 8.84
C ASP A 154 11.17 15.17 7.61
N TRP A 155 10.60 15.56 6.48
CA TRP A 155 11.29 15.65 5.19
C TRP A 155 12.11 16.92 4.97
N GLY A 156 12.20 17.76 5.99
CA GLY A 156 13.13 18.87 6.04
C GLY A 156 12.66 20.10 5.28
N ASP A 157 13.53 21.11 5.28
CA ASP A 157 13.17 22.47 4.92
C ASP A 157 12.84 22.67 3.41
N PRO A 158 13.50 22.01 2.44
CA PRO A 158 13.13 22.17 1.03
C PRO A 158 11.67 21.80 0.73
N VAL A 159 11.19 20.69 1.31
CA VAL A 159 9.80 20.25 1.15
C VAL A 159 8.85 21.15 1.94
N ALA A 160 9.28 21.61 3.12
CA ALA A 160 8.50 22.52 3.94
C ALA A 160 8.28 23.88 3.25
N GLU A 161 9.30 24.44 2.61
CA GLU A 161 9.22 25.69 1.84
C GLU A 161 8.30 25.53 0.64
N TRP A 162 8.48 24.45 -0.14
CA TRP A 162 7.63 24.15 -1.30
C TRP A 162 6.15 24.03 -0.91
N LEU A 163 5.85 23.28 0.16
CA LEU A 163 4.49 23.13 0.67
C LEU A 163 3.92 24.45 1.21
N SER A 164 4.71 25.19 2.00
CA SER A 164 4.28 26.45 2.60
C SER A 164 3.92 27.48 1.54
N GLY A 165 4.68 27.56 0.44
CA GLY A 165 4.39 28.43 -0.70
C GLY A 165 3.09 28.08 -1.40
N HIS A 166 2.91 26.82 -1.80
CA HIS A 166 1.74 26.38 -2.57
C HIS A 166 0.45 26.34 -1.77
N LEU A 167 0.53 25.92 -0.50
CA LEU A 167 -0.62 25.88 0.42
C LEU A 167 -0.89 27.23 1.09
N ARG A 168 0.04 28.18 1.01
CA ARG A 168 -0.03 29.51 1.63
C ARG A 168 -0.19 29.45 3.14
N ILE A 169 0.45 28.47 3.78
CA ILE A 169 0.43 28.26 5.22
C ILE A 169 1.88 28.13 5.70
N PRO A 170 2.43 29.13 6.40
CA PRO A 170 3.80 29.09 6.89
C PRO A 170 4.07 27.92 7.85
N GLY A 171 5.27 27.36 7.77
CA GLY A 171 5.70 26.26 8.64
C GLY A 171 5.05 24.91 8.32
N THR A 172 4.43 24.79 7.14
CA THR A 172 3.88 23.50 6.68
C THR A 172 5.00 22.52 6.45
N ARG A 173 4.88 21.29 6.97
CA ARG A 173 5.87 20.21 6.82
C ARG A 173 5.23 18.94 6.27
N LEU A 174 6.03 18.10 5.63
CA LEU A 174 5.65 16.74 5.23
C LEU A 174 6.25 15.74 6.20
N LEU A 175 5.42 14.88 6.78
CA LEU A 175 5.88 13.81 7.66
C LEU A 175 5.61 12.44 7.05
N LYS A 176 6.56 11.51 7.19
CA LYS A 176 6.37 10.08 6.96
C LYS A 176 6.00 9.37 8.27
N SER A 177 5.02 8.47 8.24
CA SER A 177 4.71 7.62 9.39
C SER A 177 5.89 6.67 9.70
N VAL A 178 6.26 6.57 10.98
CA VAL A 178 7.40 5.79 11.50
C VAL A 178 7.16 4.28 11.41
N ASP A 179 5.90 3.86 11.48
CA ASP A 179 5.52 2.45 11.60
C ASP A 179 5.69 1.65 10.29
N ASP A 180 6.22 2.26 9.24
CA ASP A 180 6.42 1.62 7.95
C ASP A 180 7.55 0.59 8.07
N GLU A 181 7.24 -0.69 7.87
CA GLU A 181 8.21 -1.79 7.94
C GLU A 181 9.36 -1.59 6.94
N GLU A 182 9.10 -0.96 5.79
CA GLU A 182 10.11 -0.67 4.77
C GLU A 182 11.07 0.43 5.24
N LEU A 183 10.54 1.49 5.86
CA LEU A 183 11.37 2.53 6.46
C LEU A 183 12.12 2.01 7.69
N THR A 184 11.48 1.18 8.52
CA THR A 184 12.10 0.53 9.68
C THR A 184 13.24 -0.39 9.25
N ARG A 185 13.04 -1.15 8.17
CA ARG A 185 14.07 -2.01 7.58
C ARG A 185 15.20 -1.20 6.96
N SER A 186 14.89 -0.16 6.19
CA SER A 186 15.91 0.73 5.59
C SER A 186 16.70 1.50 6.64
N LEU A 187 16.06 1.91 7.74
CA LEU A 187 16.69 2.47 8.92
C LEU A 187 17.63 1.48 9.59
N ALA A 188 17.18 0.25 9.84
CA ALA A 188 18.02 -0.79 10.42
C ALA A 188 19.26 -1.07 9.56
N VAL A 189 19.09 -1.14 8.22
CA VAL A 189 20.20 -1.31 7.28
C VAL A 189 21.16 -0.10 7.28
N ALA A 190 20.62 1.13 7.33
CA ALA A 190 21.44 2.35 7.38
C ALA A 190 22.20 2.47 8.71
N GLN A 191 21.59 2.06 9.83
CA GLN A 191 22.23 2.02 11.15
C GLN A 191 23.33 0.95 11.19
N ASP A 192 23.06 -0.26 10.71
CA ASP A 192 24.06 -1.33 10.61
C ASP A 192 25.23 -0.93 9.69
N SER A 193 24.97 -0.20 8.60
CA SER A 193 26.01 0.31 7.71
C SER A 193 26.82 1.44 8.34
N ALA A 194 26.19 2.35 9.08
CA ALA A 194 26.87 3.41 9.82
C ALA A 194 27.75 2.86 10.95
N GLU A 195 27.28 1.81 11.65
CA GLU A 195 28.06 1.09 12.67
C GLU A 195 29.20 0.27 12.06
N ALA A 196 29.00 -0.34 10.88
CA ALA A 196 30.04 -1.06 10.16
C ALA A 196 31.16 -0.15 9.60
N HIS A 197 30.87 1.14 9.39
CA HIS A 197 31.83 2.15 8.93
C HIS A 197 32.35 3.08 10.05
N GLY A 198 31.96 2.82 11.30
CA GLY A 198 32.23 3.66 12.46
C GLY A 198 33.16 3.03 13.50
N LEU A 199 34.37 2.61 13.10
CA LEU A 199 35.52 2.45 14.00
C LEU A 199 36.77 3.04 13.35
N ASP A 200 36.93 4.35 13.48
CA ASP A 200 38.15 5.01 13.99
C ASP A 200 38.05 6.52 13.73
N PHE A 201 37.77 7.28 14.78
CA PHE A 201 38.33 8.62 14.93
C PHE A 201 38.72 8.80 16.39
N HIS A 202 40.01 8.59 16.64
CA HIS A 202 40.74 9.12 17.80
C HIS A 202 40.69 10.66 17.82
#